data_AF-A0A9D1J1M6-F1
#
_entry.id   AF-A0A9D1J1M6-F1
#
_cell.length_a   1.000
_cell.length_b   1.000
_cell.length_c   1.000
_cell.angle_alpha   90.00
_cell.angle_beta   90.00
_cell.angle_gamma   90.00
#
_symmetry.space_group_name_H-M   'P 1'
#
loop_
_entity.id
_entity.type
_entity.pdbx_description
1 polymer ?
#
loop_
_entity_poly.entity_id
_entity_poly.type
_entity_poly.pdbx_seq_one_letter_code
_entity_poly.pdbx_strand_id
1 'polypeptide(L)'
;MKKIIALFLAAAMAVSALTACSSGEEGSPSGSSSSAAESSAPYEFTLDGAYQAVVNAYGEDFLPSMDITEEQLQDMGIDTQYFEEFKAQGPMISTHVDTLIAVKAQPEHAEDVEDELNKYRDSLLEGMNYPMNMPKIQASEVAVYDDYVFFVMLGKYNDTDETDEAALLDYYVEQNDRGLEALHAYFNYQDPVLPEPSESSAESPDSSEEPAASESSAESSAAAQ
;
A
#
# COMPACT_ATOMS: atom_id res chain seq x y z
N MET A 1 45.50 -6.99 15.53
CA MET A 1 46.22 -5.77 15.95
C MET A 1 46.09 -4.69 14.89
N LYS A 2 45.20 -3.72 15.08
CA LYS A 2 45.42 -2.28 14.91
C LYS A 2 44.13 -1.58 15.34
N LYS A 3 44.28 -0.66 16.30
CA LYS A 3 43.22 0.10 16.97
C LYS A 3 43.02 1.39 16.20
N ILE A 4 41.78 1.84 16.02
CA ILE A 4 41.49 3.28 15.88
C ILE A 4 40.25 3.58 16.73
N ILE A 5 40.45 4.54 17.63
CA ILE A 5 39.55 5.06 18.66
C ILE A 5 39.21 6.50 18.23
N ALA A 6 37.94 6.88 18.28
CA ALA A 6 37.43 8.25 18.48
C ALA A 6 35.92 8.09 18.75
N LEU A 7 35.28 8.38 19.89
CA LEU A 7 35.36 9.41 20.94
C LEU A 7 35.04 10.84 20.48
N PHE A 8 33.74 11.18 20.49
CA PHE A 8 33.20 12.53 20.69
C PHE A 8 31.95 12.37 21.58
N LEU A 9 32.08 12.51 22.90
CA LEU A 9 31.91 13.73 23.72
C LEU A 9 30.48 14.33 23.65
N ALA A 10 29.75 14.11 24.74
CA ALA A 10 28.40 14.57 25.02
C ALA A 10 28.28 16.09 25.22
N ALA A 11 27.09 16.62 24.95
CA ALA A 11 26.56 17.80 25.64
C ALA A 11 25.04 17.71 25.76
N ALA A 12 24.58 17.51 26.99
CA ALA A 12 23.20 17.69 27.43
C ALA A 12 22.88 19.20 27.62
N MET A 13 21.59 19.47 27.91
CA MET A 13 20.92 20.73 28.30
C MET A 13 19.95 21.23 27.21
N ALA A 14 18.70 21.66 27.48
CA ALA A 14 18.05 22.06 28.72
C ALA A 14 16.52 21.88 28.63
N VAL A 15 15.90 21.58 29.79
CA VAL A 15 14.46 21.74 30.05
C VAL A 15 14.18 23.23 30.29
N SER A 16 13.07 23.76 29.76
CA SER A 16 12.48 25.01 30.23
C SER A 16 10.96 24.92 30.18
N ALA A 17 10.37 24.84 31.37
CA ALA A 17 8.95 25.02 31.58
C ALA A 17 8.64 26.48 31.94
N LEU A 18 7.36 26.83 31.79
CA LEU A 18 6.61 27.96 32.34
C LEU A 18 6.72 29.30 31.58
N THR A 19 5.60 29.71 30.97
CA THR A 19 4.97 30.96 31.44
C THR A 19 3.46 30.94 31.16
N ALA A 20 2.72 31.22 32.22
CA ALA A 20 1.29 31.38 32.25
C ALA A 20 0.99 32.85 32.61
N CYS A 21 0.18 33.52 31.79
CA CYS A 21 -0.56 34.74 32.12
C CYS A 21 -1.90 34.62 31.36
N SER A 22 -3.02 34.31 32.01
CA SER A 22 -3.88 35.20 32.82
C SER A 22 -4.59 36.27 31.99
N SER A 23 -5.90 36.05 31.74
CA SER A 23 -7.01 37.00 31.92
C SER A 23 -8.32 36.22 31.84
N GLY A 24 -9.21 36.40 32.83
CA GLY A 24 -10.49 35.72 32.94
C GLY A 24 -11.61 36.42 32.18
N GLU A 25 -12.69 35.69 31.87
CA GLU A 25 -14.07 35.91 32.34
C GLU A 25 -14.96 34.79 31.75
N GLU A 26 -16.04 34.44 32.44
CA GLU A 26 -16.96 33.36 32.08
C GLU A 26 -17.85 33.69 30.86
N GLY A 27 -18.01 32.71 29.96
CA GLY A 27 -18.99 32.74 28.88
C GLY A 27 -18.81 31.60 27.89
N SER A 28 -19.62 30.54 28.02
CA SER A 28 -19.93 29.62 26.91
C SER A 28 -21.19 30.12 26.18
N PRO A 29 -21.50 29.72 24.93
CA PRO A 29 -20.79 28.76 24.07
C PRO A 29 -20.48 29.32 22.66
N SER A 30 -19.81 28.50 21.85
CA SER A 30 -19.77 28.52 20.37
C SER A 30 -18.39 28.75 19.77
N GLY A 31 -17.99 27.80 18.91
CA GLY A 31 -17.02 28.01 17.85
C GLY A 31 -15.55 28.03 18.26
N SER A 32 -15.04 26.95 18.88
CA SER A 32 -13.60 26.72 18.85
C SER A 32 -13.31 25.86 17.63
N SER A 33 -12.81 26.53 16.58
CA SER A 33 -12.02 25.92 15.52
C SER A 33 -10.94 25.07 16.17
N SER A 34 -11.14 23.76 16.18
CA SER A 34 -10.04 22.82 16.31
C SER A 34 -9.19 23.01 15.07
N SER A 35 -8.14 23.82 15.18
CA SER A 35 -6.98 23.66 14.32
C SER A 35 -6.46 22.25 14.57
N ALA A 36 -6.98 21.31 13.77
CA ALA A 36 -6.31 20.05 13.51
C ALA A 36 -4.98 20.46 12.85
N ALA A 37 -3.94 20.57 13.67
CA ALA A 37 -2.60 20.42 13.16
C ALA A 37 -2.58 19.02 12.54
N GLU A 38 -2.69 18.99 11.21
CA GLU A 38 -2.40 17.81 10.42
C GLU A 38 -0.95 17.45 10.67
N SER A 39 -0.77 16.54 11.62
CA SER A 39 0.46 15.80 11.80
C SER A 39 0.54 14.82 10.65
N SER A 40 1.05 15.26 9.50
CA SER A 40 1.53 14.37 8.45
C SER A 40 2.80 13.66 8.96
N ALA A 41 2.61 12.70 9.88
CA ALA A 41 3.66 11.71 10.11
C ALA A 41 3.91 11.02 8.77
N PRO A 42 5.18 10.78 8.38
CA PRO A 42 5.47 10.06 7.15
C PRO A 42 4.70 8.74 7.16
N TYR A 43 4.00 8.45 6.07
CA TYR A 43 3.33 7.17 5.90
C TYR A 43 4.36 6.05 6.03
N GLU A 44 4.17 5.17 7.01
CA GLU A 44 5.07 4.04 7.25
C GLU A 44 4.59 2.84 6.45
N PHE A 45 5.42 2.36 5.53
CA PHE A 45 5.15 1.13 4.80
C PHE A 45 5.31 -0.08 5.71
N THR A 46 4.43 -1.07 5.56
CA THR A 46 4.45 -2.32 6.33
C THR A 46 4.39 -3.51 5.39
N LEU A 47 4.94 -4.64 5.82
CA LEU A 47 4.90 -5.88 5.05
C LEU A 47 3.46 -6.33 4.80
N ASP A 48 2.61 -6.32 5.83
CA ASP A 48 1.20 -6.71 5.69
C ASP A 48 0.44 -5.74 4.77
N GLY A 49 0.70 -4.43 4.84
CA GLY A 49 0.09 -3.46 3.92
C GLY A 49 0.43 -3.73 2.45
N ALA A 50 1.71 -3.96 2.15
CA ALA A 50 2.17 -4.33 0.81
C ALA A 50 1.56 -5.67 0.35
N TYR A 51 1.54 -6.67 1.22
CA TYR A 51 0.92 -7.97 0.95
C TYR A 51 -0.56 -7.83 0.62
N GLN A 52 -1.31 -7.07 1.42
CA GLN A 52 -2.73 -6.84 1.19
C GLN A 52 -3.00 -6.03 -0.08
N ALA A 53 -2.10 -5.12 -0.46
CA ALA A 53 -2.20 -4.42 -1.74
C ALA A 53 -2.22 -5.41 -2.92
N VAL A 54 -1.31 -6.40 -2.90
CA VAL A 54 -1.29 -7.48 -3.89
C VAL A 54 -2.58 -8.31 -3.83
N VAL A 55 -2.97 -8.80 -2.65
CA VAL A 55 -4.21 -9.60 -2.49
C VAL A 55 -5.44 -8.86 -3.05
N ASN A 56 -5.57 -7.57 -2.74
CA ASN A 56 -6.68 -6.74 -3.21
C ASN A 56 -6.66 -6.53 -4.73
N ALA A 57 -5.47 -6.45 -5.35
CA ALA A 57 -5.34 -6.29 -6.80
C ALA A 57 -5.88 -7.50 -7.59
N TYR A 58 -5.84 -8.70 -6.98
CA TYR A 58 -6.39 -9.92 -7.56
C TYR A 58 -7.83 -10.21 -7.10
N GLY A 59 -8.19 -9.86 -5.87
CA GLY A 59 -9.53 -10.13 -5.33
C GLY A 59 -9.84 -11.62 -5.34
N GLU A 60 -10.92 -12.03 -6.03
CA GLU A 60 -11.30 -13.45 -6.16
C GLU A 60 -10.31 -14.27 -7.01
N ASP A 61 -9.48 -13.62 -7.82
CA ASP A 61 -8.44 -14.28 -8.62
C ASP A 61 -7.17 -14.60 -7.81
N PHE A 62 -7.11 -14.24 -6.52
CA PHE A 62 -5.98 -14.57 -5.65
C PHE A 62 -6.04 -16.05 -5.26
N LEU A 63 -5.22 -16.87 -5.92
CA LEU A 63 -5.21 -18.34 -5.75
C LEU A 63 -4.41 -18.86 -4.55
N PRO A 64 -3.33 -18.21 -4.08
CA PRO A 64 -2.66 -18.65 -2.86
C PRO A 64 -3.63 -18.69 -1.68
N SER A 65 -3.61 -19.79 -0.94
CA SER A 65 -4.62 -20.10 0.08
C SER A 65 -4.09 -20.92 1.24
N MET A 66 -2.83 -21.34 1.21
CA MET A 66 -2.14 -21.95 2.33
C MET A 66 -0.92 -21.11 2.71
N ASP A 67 -0.78 -20.83 4.00
CA ASP A 67 0.45 -20.26 4.54
C ASP A 67 1.61 -21.24 4.34
N ILE A 68 2.75 -20.71 3.91
CA ILE A 68 4.02 -21.41 3.83
C ILE A 68 4.81 -21.07 5.10
N THR A 69 5.13 -22.08 5.90
CA THR A 69 5.93 -21.89 7.12
C THR A 69 7.41 -21.64 6.80
N GLU A 70 8.16 -21.16 7.78
CA GLU A 70 9.62 -20.98 7.64
C GLU A 70 10.32 -22.31 7.27
N GLU A 71 9.93 -23.42 7.91
CA GLU A 71 10.44 -24.76 7.59
C GLU A 71 10.18 -25.13 6.12
N GLN A 72 8.99 -24.81 5.61
CA GLN A 72 8.66 -25.07 4.21
C GLN A 72 9.45 -24.18 3.24
N LEU A 73 9.73 -22.92 3.58
CA LEU A 73 10.61 -22.07 2.78
C LEU A 73 12.03 -22.65 2.71
N GLN A 74 12.55 -23.14 3.84
CA GLN A 74 13.87 -23.80 3.89
C GLN A 74 13.87 -25.10 3.06
N ASP A 75 12.80 -25.89 3.11
CA ASP A 75 12.63 -27.08 2.26
C ASP A 75 12.54 -26.74 0.76
N MET A 76 12.02 -25.56 0.42
CA MET A 76 12.04 -25.00 -0.94
C MET A 76 13.42 -24.51 -1.36
N GLY A 77 14.41 -24.55 -0.45
CA GLY A 77 15.78 -24.11 -0.70
C GLY A 77 15.97 -22.60 -0.58
N ILE A 78 15.10 -21.92 0.18
CA ILE A 78 15.19 -20.50 0.52
C ILE A 78 15.74 -20.36 1.95
N ASP A 79 16.94 -19.82 2.07
CA ASP A 79 17.53 -19.45 3.35
C ASP A 79 16.82 -18.24 3.99
N THR A 80 16.32 -18.43 5.22
CA THR A 80 15.53 -17.43 5.96
C THR A 80 16.37 -16.62 6.95
N GLN A 81 17.69 -16.83 7.02
CA GLN A 81 18.54 -16.22 8.06
C GLN A 81 18.56 -14.69 8.06
N TYR A 82 18.27 -14.07 6.92
CA TYR A 82 18.26 -12.60 6.74
C TYR A 82 16.87 -11.99 6.85
N PHE A 83 15.84 -12.77 7.19
CA PHE A 83 14.48 -12.26 7.28
C PHE A 83 14.30 -11.57 8.63
N GLU A 84 13.70 -10.39 8.64
CA GLU A 84 13.18 -9.73 9.85
C GLU A 84 11.71 -10.14 10.07
N GLU A 85 10.91 -10.10 9.00
CA GLU A 85 9.51 -10.50 8.96
C GLU A 85 9.23 -11.16 7.61
N PHE A 86 8.32 -12.14 7.55
CA PHE A 86 7.87 -12.69 6.28
C PHE A 86 6.39 -13.07 6.31
N LYS A 87 5.80 -13.12 5.12
CA LYS A 87 4.48 -13.67 4.86
C LYS A 87 4.50 -14.36 3.50
N ALA A 88 4.20 -15.64 3.48
CA ALA A 88 4.28 -16.45 2.29
C ALA A 88 3.03 -17.32 2.15
N GLN A 89 2.43 -17.33 0.97
CA GLN A 89 1.32 -18.22 0.65
C GLN A 89 1.54 -18.91 -0.70
N GLY A 90 1.16 -20.17 -0.75
CA GLY A 90 1.10 -20.99 -1.95
C GLY A 90 -0.32 -21.52 -2.20
N PRO A 91 -0.55 -22.24 -3.30
CA PRO A 91 -1.87 -22.72 -3.64
C PRO A 91 -2.15 -24.05 -2.93
N MET A 92 -3.39 -24.25 -2.47
CA MET A 92 -3.82 -25.55 -1.92
C MET A 92 -3.84 -26.66 -2.98
N ILE A 93 -4.07 -26.31 -4.26
CA ILE A 93 -4.17 -27.26 -5.36
C ILE A 93 -2.79 -27.47 -5.98
N SER A 94 -2.24 -28.69 -5.88
CA SER A 94 -0.85 -29.00 -6.27
C SER A 94 -0.52 -28.87 -7.76
N THR A 95 -1.52 -28.74 -8.64
CA THR A 95 -1.28 -28.47 -10.07
C THR A 95 -1.01 -26.99 -10.34
N HIS A 96 -1.38 -26.10 -9.41
CA HIS A 96 -1.08 -24.68 -9.50
C HIS A 96 0.27 -24.39 -8.84
N VAL A 97 0.92 -23.33 -9.31
CA VAL A 97 2.21 -22.87 -8.78
C VAL A 97 2.12 -21.48 -8.15
N ASP A 98 0.93 -20.86 -8.14
CA ASP A 98 0.71 -19.50 -7.66
C ASP A 98 1.26 -19.28 -6.25
N THR A 99 2.31 -18.47 -6.15
CA THR A 99 3.06 -18.27 -4.92
C THR A 99 3.37 -16.79 -4.75
N LEU A 100 3.10 -16.26 -3.57
CA LEU A 100 3.53 -14.94 -3.13
C LEU A 100 4.38 -15.10 -1.88
N ILE A 101 5.62 -14.63 -1.93
CA ILE A 101 6.52 -14.56 -0.77
C ILE A 101 6.87 -13.08 -0.58
N ALA A 102 6.47 -12.53 0.56
CA ALA A 102 6.80 -11.17 0.96
C ALA A 102 7.76 -11.24 2.16
N VAL A 103 8.88 -10.55 2.06
CA VAL A 103 9.92 -10.53 3.10
C VAL A 103 10.28 -9.08 3.41
N LYS A 104 10.37 -8.77 4.70
CA LYS A 104 11.13 -7.63 5.18
C LYS A 104 12.50 -8.16 5.59
N ALA A 105 13.56 -7.75 4.90
CA ALA A 105 14.92 -8.13 5.19
C ALA A 105 15.42 -7.43 6.46
N GLN A 106 16.40 -8.05 7.11
CA GLN A 106 17.22 -7.36 8.12
C GLN A 106 17.94 -6.17 7.46
N PRO A 107 18.27 -5.10 8.21
CA PRO A 107 18.95 -3.94 7.66
C PRO A 107 20.20 -4.32 6.86
N GLU A 108 20.37 -3.73 5.68
CA GLU A 108 21.50 -3.97 4.77
C GLU A 108 21.54 -5.37 4.13
N HIS A 109 20.51 -6.20 4.29
CA HIS A 109 20.44 -7.57 3.75
C HIS A 109 19.35 -7.77 2.66
N ALA A 110 18.80 -6.70 2.10
CA ALA A 110 17.82 -6.80 1.02
C ALA A 110 18.36 -7.53 -0.22
N GLU A 111 19.63 -7.27 -0.60
CA GLU A 111 20.31 -7.95 -1.71
C GLU A 111 20.48 -9.45 -1.44
N ASP A 112 20.83 -9.85 -0.21
CA ASP A 112 20.94 -11.27 0.14
C ASP A 112 19.59 -12.00 0.02
N VAL A 113 18.48 -11.35 0.38
CA VAL A 113 17.13 -11.90 0.23
C VAL A 113 16.71 -11.95 -1.24
N GLU A 114 16.99 -10.91 -2.02
CA GLU A 114 16.75 -10.88 -3.47
C GLU A 114 17.47 -12.02 -4.18
N ASP A 115 18.75 -12.24 -3.87
CA ASP A 115 19.55 -13.32 -4.44
C ASP A 115 18.96 -14.70 -4.12
N GLU A 116 18.52 -14.91 -2.88
CA GLU A 116 17.97 -16.20 -2.47
C GLU A 116 16.61 -16.50 -3.13
N LEU A 117 15.76 -15.48 -3.29
CA LEU A 117 14.49 -15.61 -4.01
C LEU A 117 14.69 -15.78 -5.52
N ASN A 118 15.68 -15.13 -6.12
CA ASN A 118 16.05 -15.35 -7.53
C ASN A 118 16.62 -16.75 -7.74
N LYS A 119 17.44 -17.26 -6.82
CA LYS A 119 17.94 -18.65 -6.85
C LYS A 119 16.80 -19.66 -6.76
N TYR A 120 15.79 -19.42 -5.92
CA TYR A 120 14.58 -20.22 -5.90
C TYR A 120 13.85 -20.17 -7.24
N ARG A 121 13.63 -18.97 -7.80
CA ARG A 121 13.03 -18.78 -9.13
C ARG A 121 13.78 -19.54 -10.23
N ASP A 122 15.11 -19.48 -10.26
CA ASP A 122 15.94 -20.20 -11.22
C ASP A 122 15.76 -21.71 -11.09
N SER A 123 15.66 -22.23 -9.86
CA SER A 123 15.39 -23.66 -9.63
C SER A 123 14.03 -24.11 -10.18
N LEU A 124 13.01 -23.22 -10.16
CA LEU A 124 11.72 -23.49 -10.79
C LEU A 124 11.82 -23.53 -12.32
N LEU A 125 12.60 -22.62 -12.91
CA LEU A 125 12.82 -22.55 -14.35
C LEU A 125 13.58 -23.78 -14.88
N GLU A 126 14.50 -24.32 -14.09
CA GLU A 126 15.21 -25.56 -14.41
C GLU A 126 14.35 -26.82 -14.17
N GLY A 127 13.33 -26.70 -13.31
CA GLY A 127 12.44 -27.77 -12.89
C GLY A 127 11.43 -28.20 -13.97
N MET A 128 11.79 -29.18 -14.80
CA MET A 128 10.92 -29.66 -15.90
C MET A 128 9.72 -30.54 -15.48
N ASN A 129 9.29 -30.51 -14.22
CA ASN A 129 8.28 -31.45 -13.71
C ASN A 129 6.86 -31.17 -14.24
N TYR A 130 6.55 -29.92 -14.59
CA TYR A 130 5.22 -29.51 -15.09
C TYR A 130 5.32 -28.47 -16.23
N PRO A 131 5.54 -28.91 -17.49
CA PRO A 131 5.70 -28.01 -18.63
C PRO A 131 4.54 -27.02 -18.82
N MET A 132 3.32 -27.39 -18.45
CA MET A 132 2.15 -26.50 -18.55
C MET A 132 2.24 -25.26 -17.63
N ASN A 133 3.04 -25.32 -16.57
CA ASN A 133 3.23 -24.20 -15.66
C ASN A 133 4.40 -23.28 -16.09
N MET A 134 5.19 -23.68 -17.09
CA MET A 134 6.39 -22.93 -17.50
C MET A 134 6.11 -21.49 -17.90
N PRO A 135 5.05 -21.16 -18.66
CA PRO A 135 4.73 -19.76 -18.96
C PRO A 135 4.51 -18.91 -17.71
N LYS A 136 3.83 -19.44 -16.69
CA LYS A 136 3.61 -18.75 -15.42
C LYS A 136 4.91 -18.62 -14.61
N ILE A 137 5.76 -19.66 -14.59
CA ILE A 137 7.06 -19.60 -13.91
C ILE A 137 7.98 -18.56 -14.59
N GLN A 138 7.99 -18.51 -15.93
CA GLN A 138 8.76 -17.52 -16.69
C GLN A 138 8.30 -16.08 -16.43
N ALA A 139 6.99 -15.87 -16.25
CA ALA A 139 6.40 -14.58 -15.91
C ALA A 139 6.64 -14.15 -14.45
N SER A 140 7.11 -15.04 -13.57
CA SER A 140 7.39 -14.69 -12.18
C SER A 140 8.54 -13.70 -12.07
N GLU A 141 8.53 -12.87 -11.02
CA GLU A 141 9.54 -11.84 -10.77
C GLU A 141 9.87 -11.70 -9.28
N VAL A 142 11.08 -11.18 -9.00
CA VAL A 142 11.47 -10.68 -7.69
C VAL A 142 11.50 -9.16 -7.74
N ALA A 143 10.77 -8.50 -6.84
CA ALA A 143 10.69 -7.05 -6.74
C ALA A 143 11.26 -6.57 -5.40
N VAL A 144 12.04 -5.48 -5.43
CA VAL A 144 12.73 -4.92 -4.27
C VAL A 144 12.32 -3.46 -4.04
N TYR A 145 11.97 -3.14 -2.79
CA TYR A 145 11.60 -1.79 -2.32
C TYR A 145 12.27 -1.54 -0.97
N ASP A 146 13.42 -0.85 -0.97
CA ASP A 146 14.28 -0.71 0.21
C ASP A 146 14.58 -2.08 0.85
N ASP A 147 14.17 -2.29 2.11
CA ASP A 147 14.35 -3.55 2.83
C ASP A 147 13.23 -4.58 2.56
N TYR A 148 12.26 -4.28 1.67
CA TYR A 148 11.17 -5.19 1.34
C TYR A 148 11.43 -5.91 0.01
N VAL A 149 11.37 -7.23 0.02
CA VAL A 149 11.60 -8.08 -1.15
C VAL A 149 10.43 -9.02 -1.36
N PHE A 150 9.97 -9.14 -2.61
CA PHE A 150 8.78 -9.90 -2.97
C PHE A 150 9.08 -10.86 -4.12
N PHE A 151 8.83 -12.15 -3.94
CA PHE A 151 8.70 -13.08 -5.07
C PHE A 151 7.22 -13.16 -5.45
N VAL A 152 6.91 -12.80 -6.69
CA VAL A 152 5.55 -12.76 -7.24
C VAL A 152 5.47 -13.72 -8.42
N MET A 153 4.73 -14.80 -8.24
CA MET A 153 4.35 -15.74 -9.29
C MET A 153 2.84 -15.93 -9.21
N LEU A 154 2.09 -15.01 -9.78
CA LEU A 154 0.63 -14.95 -9.65
C LEU A 154 -0.05 -14.82 -11.01
N GLY A 155 -1.23 -15.40 -11.14
CA GLY A 155 -2.14 -15.07 -12.22
C GLY A 155 -3.39 -15.92 -12.23
N LYS A 156 -4.48 -15.35 -12.74
CA LYS A 156 -5.74 -16.07 -12.88
C LYS A 156 -5.53 -17.40 -13.64
N TYR A 157 -6.35 -18.39 -13.32
CA TYR A 157 -6.45 -19.60 -14.13
C TYR A 157 -6.76 -19.24 -15.59
N ASN A 158 -5.98 -19.80 -16.53
CA ASN A 158 -6.31 -19.67 -17.93
C ASN A 158 -7.50 -20.60 -18.24
N ASP A 159 -8.68 -20.01 -18.40
CA ASP A 159 -9.94 -20.69 -18.73
C ASP A 159 -10.21 -20.79 -20.25
N THR A 160 -9.18 -20.58 -21.07
CA THR A 160 -9.23 -20.69 -22.52
C THR A 160 -8.64 -22.02 -23.02
N ASP A 161 -8.89 -22.34 -24.30
CA ASP A 161 -8.26 -23.46 -25.00
C ASP A 161 -6.87 -23.09 -25.56
N GLU A 162 -6.29 -21.95 -25.15
CA GLU A 162 -4.98 -21.49 -25.62
C GLU A 162 -3.86 -22.43 -25.15
N THR A 163 -3.00 -22.83 -26.08
CA THR A 163 -1.89 -23.76 -25.84
C THR A 163 -0.57 -23.28 -26.43
N ASP A 164 -0.58 -22.15 -27.15
CA ASP A 164 0.63 -21.50 -27.64
C ASP A 164 1.42 -20.91 -26.45
N GLU A 165 2.65 -21.39 -26.28
CA GLU A 165 3.48 -21.05 -25.12
C GLU A 165 3.79 -19.55 -25.05
N ALA A 166 3.98 -18.87 -26.20
CA ALA A 166 4.27 -17.45 -26.23
C ALA A 166 3.02 -16.63 -25.85
N ALA A 167 1.84 -16.99 -26.37
CA ALA A 167 0.59 -16.36 -25.97
C ALA A 167 0.28 -16.56 -24.48
N LEU A 168 0.56 -17.76 -23.94
CA LEU A 168 0.42 -18.05 -22.52
C LEU A 168 1.41 -17.25 -21.67
N LEU A 169 2.65 -17.09 -22.13
CA LEU A 169 3.65 -16.28 -21.44
C LEU A 169 3.20 -14.82 -21.37
N ASP A 170 2.82 -14.23 -22.52
CA ASP A 170 2.32 -12.85 -22.58
C ASP A 170 1.13 -12.66 -21.62
N TYR A 171 0.19 -13.60 -21.62
CA TYR A 171 -0.93 -13.59 -20.68
C TYR A 171 -0.47 -13.60 -19.22
N TYR A 172 0.46 -14.47 -18.85
CA TYR A 172 0.92 -14.55 -17.46
C TYR A 172 1.81 -13.39 -17.04
N VAL A 173 2.55 -12.76 -17.95
CA VAL A 173 3.25 -11.50 -17.69
C VAL A 173 2.23 -10.43 -17.33
N GLU A 174 1.20 -10.23 -18.16
CA GLU A 174 0.12 -9.26 -17.86
C GLU A 174 -0.60 -9.58 -16.54
N GLN A 175 -0.79 -10.86 -16.22
CA GLN A 175 -1.39 -11.25 -14.94
C GLN A 175 -0.46 -10.98 -13.75
N ASN A 176 0.85 -11.25 -13.85
CA ASN A 176 1.81 -11.04 -12.77
C ASN A 176 2.07 -9.55 -12.52
N ASP A 177 2.07 -8.75 -13.58
CA ASP A 177 2.22 -7.29 -13.53
C ASP A 177 1.17 -6.63 -12.63
N ARG A 178 -0.06 -7.16 -12.54
CA ARG A 178 -1.08 -6.64 -11.61
C ARG A 178 -0.59 -6.60 -10.16
N GLY A 179 0.14 -7.62 -9.72
CA GLY A 179 0.73 -7.66 -8.39
C GLY A 179 1.92 -6.71 -8.24
N LEU A 180 2.79 -6.66 -9.25
CA LEU A 180 3.95 -5.78 -9.27
C LEU A 180 3.55 -4.30 -9.27
N GLU A 181 2.54 -3.93 -10.07
CA GLU A 181 1.95 -2.59 -10.10
C GLU A 181 1.31 -2.22 -8.76
N ALA A 182 0.66 -3.17 -8.08
CA ALA A 182 0.08 -2.93 -6.76
C ALA A 182 1.16 -2.65 -5.71
N LEU A 183 2.28 -3.39 -5.74
CA LEU A 183 3.45 -3.09 -4.89
C LEU A 183 4.05 -1.73 -5.24
N HIS A 184 4.24 -1.44 -6.53
CA HIS A 184 4.79 -0.18 -6.98
C HIS A 184 3.93 1.01 -6.53
N ALA A 185 2.60 0.89 -6.66
CA ALA A 185 1.66 1.91 -6.21
C ALA A 185 1.66 2.06 -4.68
N TYR A 186 1.79 0.96 -3.94
CA TYR A 186 1.89 0.99 -2.48
C TYR A 186 3.13 1.76 -2.04
N PHE A 187 4.33 1.36 -2.48
CA PHE A 187 5.59 1.97 -2.05
C PHE A 187 5.86 3.37 -2.63
N ASN A 188 5.18 3.75 -3.71
CA ASN A 188 5.26 5.10 -4.29
C ASN A 188 4.04 5.96 -3.98
N TYR A 189 3.16 5.54 -3.06
CA TYR A 189 2.02 6.33 -2.65
C TYR A 189 2.50 7.65 -2.05
N GLN A 190 2.15 8.75 -2.72
CA GLN A 190 2.29 10.09 -2.17
C GLN A 190 0.90 10.53 -1.71
N ASP A 191 0.80 10.97 -0.46
CA ASP A 191 -0.43 11.52 0.10
C ASP A 191 -0.94 12.63 -0.84
N PRO A 192 -2.16 12.51 -1.42
CA PRO A 192 -2.68 13.56 -2.27
C PRO A 192 -2.81 14.83 -1.44
N VAL A 193 -1.94 15.81 -1.69
CA VAL A 193 -2.07 17.16 -1.14
C VAL A 193 -3.46 17.67 -1.53
N LEU A 194 -4.39 17.66 -0.57
CA LEU A 194 -5.71 18.21 -0.78
C LEU A 194 -5.50 19.66 -1.22
N PRO A 195 -6.11 20.11 -2.33
CA PRO A 195 -6.01 21.50 -2.72
C PRO A 195 -6.54 22.32 -1.54
N GLU A 196 -5.69 23.21 -1.01
CA GLU A 196 -6.07 24.22 -0.03
C GLU A 196 -7.43 24.79 -0.45
N PRO A 197 -8.44 24.81 0.43
CA PRO A 197 -9.73 25.37 0.08
C PRO A 197 -9.47 26.78 -0.41
N SER A 198 -9.65 27.01 -1.72
CA SER A 198 -9.50 28.33 -2.30
C SER A 198 -10.34 29.28 -1.45
N GLU A 199 -9.73 30.29 -0.86
CA GLU A 199 -10.43 31.33 -0.12
C GLU A 199 -11.39 32.02 -1.09
N SER A 200 -12.56 31.41 -1.27
CA SER A 200 -13.71 32.00 -1.92
C SER A 200 -14.12 33.12 -1.02
N SER A 201 -13.64 34.32 -1.36
CA SER A 201 -14.04 35.58 -0.76
C SER A 201 -15.56 35.57 -0.62
N ALA A 202 -16.02 35.37 0.60
CA ALA A 202 -17.41 35.58 0.98
C ALA A 202 -17.63 37.10 0.95
N GLU A 203 -17.76 37.64 -0.24
CA GLU A 203 -18.29 38.99 -0.42
C GLU A 203 -19.77 38.90 -0.02
N SER A 204 -20.04 39.33 1.21
CA SER A 204 -21.38 39.45 1.74
C SER A 204 -22.11 40.50 0.91
N PRO A 205 -23.28 40.21 0.29
CA PRO A 205 -24.06 41.26 -0.33
C PRO A 205 -24.61 42.17 0.77
N ASP A 206 -24.06 43.39 0.80
CA ASP A 206 -24.51 44.55 1.55
C ASP A 206 -26.01 44.80 1.29
N SER A 207 -26.75 44.98 2.38
CA SER A 207 -28.17 45.30 2.33
C SER A 207 -28.34 46.77 1.91
N SER A 208 -29.06 47.02 0.82
CA SER A 208 -29.90 48.24 0.71
C SER A 208 -30.70 48.22 -0.59
N GLU A 209 -32.02 48.05 -0.46
CA GLU A 209 -33.06 48.96 -1.00
C GLU A 209 -34.43 48.25 -1.04
N GLU A 210 -35.26 48.60 -0.05
CA GLU A 210 -36.70 48.76 -0.26
C GLU A 210 -36.92 50.13 -0.93
N PRO A 211 -37.94 50.32 -1.79
CA PRO A 211 -39.27 50.59 -1.21
C PRO A 211 -40.52 50.16 -2.03
N ALA A 212 -41.58 49.94 -1.25
CA ALA A 212 -42.98 50.40 -1.43
C ALA A 212 -43.83 49.95 -2.65
N ALA A 213 -44.74 49.03 -2.34
CA ALA A 213 -46.21 49.11 -2.48
C ALA A 213 -46.86 49.60 -3.80
N SER A 214 -47.72 48.74 -4.38
CA SER A 214 -49.13 49.08 -4.64
C SER A 214 -49.98 47.86 -4.97
N GLU A 215 -51.18 47.86 -4.42
CA GLU A 215 -52.27 46.88 -4.47
C GLU A 215 -52.76 46.52 -5.88
N SER A 216 -53.29 45.30 -6.06
CA SER A 216 -54.50 45.08 -6.87
C SER A 216 -55.06 43.67 -6.68
N SER A 217 -56.34 43.65 -6.31
CA SER A 217 -57.27 42.56 -6.05
C SER A 217 -57.61 41.69 -7.27
N ALA A 218 -57.95 40.41 -7.01
CA ALA A 218 -59.01 39.59 -7.63
C ALA A 218 -58.77 38.12 -7.21
N GLU A 219 -59.45 37.60 -6.19
CA GLU A 219 -60.81 37.02 -6.20
C GLU A 219 -60.96 35.75 -7.06
N SER A 220 -61.42 34.68 -6.38
CA SER A 220 -62.37 33.66 -6.85
C SER A 220 -61.88 32.24 -7.18
N SER A 221 -62.20 31.33 -6.25
CA SER A 221 -62.77 29.97 -6.45
C SER A 221 -61.90 28.92 -7.18
N ALA A 222 -61.94 27.60 -6.93
CA ALA A 222 -62.86 26.75 -6.20
C ALA A 222 -62.20 25.37 -5.95
N ALA A 223 -62.51 24.82 -4.79
CA ALA A 223 -63.03 23.46 -4.60
C ALA A 223 -62.12 22.23 -4.73
N ALA A 224 -62.29 21.40 -3.70
CA ALA A 224 -61.76 20.08 -3.47
C ALA A 224 -62.13 19.06 -4.55
N GLN A 225 -61.20 18.12 -4.79
CA GLN A 225 -61.36 16.70 -4.43
C GLN A 225 -60.02 15.99 -4.49
#